data_AF-A0A5D0RFI2-F1
#
_entry.id   AF-A0A5D0RFI2-F1
#
_cell.length_a   1.000
_cell.length_b   1.000
_cell.length_c   1.000
_cell.angle_alpha   90.00
_cell.angle_beta   90.00
_cell.angle_gamma   90.00
#
_symmetry.space_group_name_H-M   'P 1'
#
loop_
_entity.id
_entity.type
_entity.pdbx_description
1 polymer ?
#
loop_
_entity_poly.entity_id
_entity_poly.type
_entity_poly.pdbx_seq_one_letter_code
_entity_poly.pdbx_strand_id
1 'polypeptide(L)'
;MKTTMKTLILLVFTLALFNCDNDDGDPITSPNEDVCNFQGLTFLDTGDNTQTLIPDSELTTDFFYTSSNGPEVEIYDTANPGDFWFVTEVVEANASGVGRLNIGGTIHNVNVTCQRTGSAVNEEMRFDVTANGLEAEFCVRINEYH
;
A
#
# COMPACT_ATOMS: atom_id res chain seq x y z
N MET A 1 -20.29 -5.34 14.96
CA MET A 1 -19.76 -5.41 13.56
C MET A 1 -18.44 -4.66 13.40
N LYS A 2 -18.25 -3.48 14.01
CA LYS A 2 -16.98 -2.71 13.93
C LYS A 2 -15.75 -3.37 14.57
N THR A 3 -15.90 -4.15 15.64
CA THR A 3 -14.77 -4.81 16.32
C THR A 3 -14.36 -6.10 15.64
N THR A 4 -15.31 -6.88 15.11
CA THR A 4 -15.04 -8.16 14.44
C THR A 4 -14.22 -8.00 13.15
N MET A 5 -14.41 -6.91 12.40
CA MET A 5 -13.59 -6.61 11.21
C MET A 5 -12.14 -6.24 11.59
N LYS A 6 -11.97 -5.44 12.65
CA LYS A 6 -10.65 -5.04 13.19
C LYS A 6 -9.85 -6.24 13.70
N THR A 7 -10.51 -7.16 14.43
CA THR A 7 -9.87 -8.38 14.91
C THR A 7 -9.53 -9.33 13.76
N LEU A 8 -10.36 -9.39 12.72
CA LEU A 8 -10.11 -10.24 11.55
C LEU A 8 -8.92 -9.73 10.73
N ILE A 9 -8.85 -8.43 10.44
CA ILE A 9 -7.73 -7.81 9.69
C ILE A 9 -6.42 -8.03 10.47
N LEU A 10 -6.39 -7.72 11.76
CA LEU A 10 -5.18 -7.89 12.59
C LEU A 10 -4.76 -9.37 12.76
N LEU A 11 -5.73 -10.28 12.80
CA LEU A 11 -5.47 -11.73 12.88
C LEU A 11 -4.96 -12.29 11.54
N VAL A 12 -5.47 -11.79 10.41
CA VAL A 12 -4.99 -12.15 9.06
C VAL A 12 -3.58 -11.62 8.85
N PHE A 13 -3.30 -10.37 9.23
CA PHE A 13 -1.94 -9.78 9.19
C PHE A 13 -0.92 -10.58 10.01
N THR A 14 -1.31 -11.16 11.14
CA THR A 14 -0.38 -11.92 12.00
C THR A 14 -0.18 -13.37 11.59
N LEU A 15 -1.09 -13.95 10.80
CA LEU A 15 -1.01 -15.36 10.37
C LEU A 15 -0.47 -15.54 8.95
N ALA A 16 -0.60 -14.55 8.07
CA ALA A 16 -0.36 -14.73 6.63
C ALA A 16 1.00 -14.25 6.11
N LEU A 17 1.78 -13.50 6.89
CA LEU A 17 2.89 -12.68 6.38
C LEU A 17 4.29 -13.18 6.76
N PHE A 18 4.44 -14.44 7.19
CA PHE A 18 5.77 -14.99 7.49
C PHE A 18 6.46 -15.50 6.21
N ASN A 19 7.45 -14.75 5.73
CA ASN A 19 8.38 -15.08 4.61
C ASN A 19 7.77 -15.10 3.20
N CYS A 20 6.88 -14.17 2.89
CA CYS A 20 6.36 -14.00 1.54
C CYS A 20 7.08 -12.81 0.90
N ASP A 21 7.76 -13.04 -0.23
CA ASP A 21 8.52 -12.04 -1.00
C ASP A 21 7.66 -11.63 -2.21
N ASN A 22 7.21 -10.38 -2.24
CA ASN A 22 6.48 -9.82 -3.40
C ASN A 22 7.30 -8.78 -4.19
N ASP A 23 8.62 -8.77 -4.01
CA ASP A 23 9.54 -7.96 -4.80
C ASP A 23 9.53 -8.40 -6.29
N ASP A 24 9.95 -7.49 -7.17
CA ASP A 24 10.01 -7.72 -8.62
C ASP A 24 10.94 -8.87 -9.03
N GLY A 25 10.52 -9.64 -10.04
CA GLY A 25 11.36 -10.69 -10.66
C GLY A 25 10.75 -12.09 -10.73
N ASP A 26 9.59 -12.35 -10.11
CA ASP A 26 8.82 -13.58 -10.30
C ASP A 26 7.34 -13.27 -10.59
N PRO A 27 6.84 -13.47 -11.83
CA PRO A 27 5.48 -13.13 -12.21
C PRO A 27 4.38 -13.90 -11.46
N ILE A 28 4.72 -14.92 -10.67
CA ILE A 28 3.79 -15.60 -9.77
C ILE A 28 3.65 -14.82 -8.45
N THR A 29 4.74 -14.27 -7.92
CA THR A 29 4.77 -13.57 -6.62
C THR A 29 4.70 -12.04 -6.74
N SER A 30 5.05 -11.47 -7.90
CA SER A 30 4.98 -10.05 -8.26
C SER A 30 4.01 -9.79 -9.43
N PRO A 31 2.73 -10.23 -9.38
CA PRO A 31 1.82 -10.04 -10.50
C PRO A 31 1.54 -8.57 -10.84
N ASN A 32 1.93 -7.62 -9.99
CA ASN A 32 1.74 -6.19 -10.21
C ASN A 32 2.95 -5.48 -10.88
N GLU A 33 4.02 -6.22 -11.19
CA GLU A 33 5.32 -5.70 -11.68
C GLU A 33 5.21 -4.84 -12.95
N ASP A 34 4.44 -5.28 -13.96
CA ASP A 34 4.26 -4.57 -15.24
C ASP A 34 2.95 -3.76 -15.33
N VAL A 35 1.93 -4.17 -14.57
CA VAL A 35 0.60 -3.55 -14.51
C VAL A 35 -0.05 -3.91 -13.19
N CYS A 36 -0.83 -3.01 -12.58
CA CYS A 36 -1.60 -3.35 -11.37
C CYS A 36 -2.74 -4.36 -11.67
N ASN A 37 -2.41 -5.64 -11.78
CA ASN A 37 -3.39 -6.73 -11.93
C ASN A 37 -4.31 -6.87 -10.72
N PHE A 38 -3.79 -6.58 -9.52
CA PHE A 38 -4.53 -6.55 -8.26
C PHE A 38 -4.44 -5.14 -7.65
N GLN A 39 -5.44 -4.30 -7.94
CA GLN A 39 -5.47 -2.94 -7.45
C GLN A 39 -5.93 -2.86 -5.98
N GLY A 40 -5.20 -2.12 -5.16
CA GLY A 40 -5.49 -1.85 -3.74
C GLY A 40 -4.28 -2.10 -2.85
N LEU A 41 -4.54 -2.37 -1.56
CA LEU A 41 -3.57 -2.94 -0.63
C LEU A 41 -3.62 -4.47 -0.74
N THR A 42 -2.50 -5.06 -1.13
CA THR A 42 -2.33 -6.50 -1.31
C THR A 42 -1.22 -7.04 -0.41
N PHE A 43 -1.20 -8.35 -0.25
CA PHE A 43 -0.10 -9.07 0.36
C PHE A 43 0.02 -10.45 -0.27
N LEU A 44 1.18 -11.09 -0.13
CA LEU A 44 1.40 -12.46 -0.56
C LEU A 44 1.16 -13.40 0.62
N ASP A 45 0.29 -14.40 0.45
CA ASP A 45 0.02 -15.40 1.49
C ASP A 45 1.06 -16.53 1.49
N THR A 46 1.00 -17.41 2.51
CA THR A 46 1.95 -18.53 2.67
C THR A 46 1.93 -19.57 1.54
N GLY A 47 0.99 -19.48 0.60
CA GLY A 47 0.90 -20.31 -0.58
C GLY A 47 1.31 -19.59 -1.86
N ASP A 48 2.01 -18.46 -1.75
CA ASP A 48 2.45 -17.60 -2.85
C ASP A 48 1.29 -17.07 -3.69
N ASN A 49 0.14 -16.80 -3.06
CA ASN A 49 -1.01 -16.19 -3.72
C ASN A 49 -1.16 -14.74 -3.28
N THR A 50 -1.28 -13.83 -4.24
CA THR A 50 -1.64 -12.44 -3.97
C THR A 50 -3.07 -12.35 -3.46
N GLN A 51 -3.22 -11.76 -2.28
CA GLN A 51 -4.51 -11.50 -1.65
C GLN A 51 -4.75 -10.00 -1.60
N THR A 52 -5.92 -9.55 -2.04
CA THR A 52 -6.35 -8.16 -1.87
C THR A 52 -6.98 -7.99 -0.49
N LEU A 53 -6.36 -7.18 0.35
CA LEU A 53 -6.86 -6.88 1.69
C LEU A 53 -7.87 -5.73 1.66
N ILE A 54 -7.53 -4.64 0.95
CA ILE A 54 -8.42 -3.50 0.73
C ILE A 54 -8.38 -3.18 -0.76
N PRO A 55 -9.49 -3.30 -1.49
CA PRO A 55 -9.50 -2.99 -2.91
C PRO A 55 -9.33 -1.49 -3.16
N ASP A 56 -8.74 -1.12 -4.29
CA ASP A 56 -8.56 0.29 -4.72
C ASP A 56 -9.89 1.07 -4.75
N SER A 57 -11.02 0.41 -4.99
CA SER A 57 -12.35 1.03 -4.94
C SER A 57 -12.79 1.51 -3.55
N GLU A 58 -12.12 1.05 -2.50
CA GLU A 58 -12.32 1.47 -1.11
C GLU A 58 -11.22 2.44 -0.64
N LEU A 59 -10.24 2.73 -1.49
CA LEU A 59 -9.14 3.63 -1.22
C LEU A 59 -9.28 4.93 -2.01
N THR A 60 -8.68 5.99 -1.48
CA THR A 60 -8.43 7.23 -2.20
C THR A 60 -6.96 7.56 -2.11
N THR A 61 -6.36 7.88 -3.25
CA THR A 61 -4.96 8.23 -3.42
C THR A 61 -4.87 9.70 -3.84
N ASP A 62 -4.37 10.52 -2.93
CA ASP A 62 -4.06 11.92 -3.17
C ASP A 62 -2.57 12.04 -3.45
N PHE A 63 -2.22 12.57 -4.62
CA PHE A 63 -0.85 12.90 -4.96
C PHE A 63 -0.63 14.41 -4.89
N PHE A 64 0.19 14.83 -3.94
CA PHE A 64 0.61 16.21 -3.78
C PHE A 64 1.94 16.39 -4.50
N TYR A 65 1.92 17.00 -5.68
CA TYR A 65 3.16 17.26 -6.42
C TYR A 65 3.97 18.39 -5.78
N THR A 66 3.28 19.33 -5.14
CA THR A 66 3.91 20.40 -4.36
C THR A 66 3.30 20.50 -2.96
N SER A 67 4.08 20.11 -1.95
CA SER A 67 3.77 20.28 -0.54
C SER A 67 4.96 20.95 0.18
N SER A 68 4.79 21.35 1.44
CA SER A 68 5.88 21.89 2.25
C SER A 68 7.00 20.90 2.52
N ASN A 69 6.71 19.59 2.38
CA ASN A 69 7.69 18.51 2.58
C ASN A 69 8.31 18.04 1.26
N GLY A 70 7.83 18.56 0.13
CA GLY A 70 8.14 18.04 -1.21
C GLY A 70 6.95 17.25 -1.77
N PRO A 71 7.15 16.53 -2.89
CA PRO A 71 6.14 15.63 -3.43
C PRO A 71 5.81 14.51 -2.42
N GLU A 72 4.53 14.27 -2.18
CA GLU A 72 4.07 13.22 -1.25
C GLU A 72 2.78 12.58 -1.74
N VAL A 73 2.53 11.34 -1.29
CA VAL A 73 1.29 10.62 -1.58
C VAL A 73 0.62 10.25 -0.26
N GLU A 74 -0.70 10.38 -0.22
CA GLU A 74 -1.55 9.87 0.85
C GLU A 74 -2.54 8.86 0.25
N ILE A 75 -2.63 7.66 0.85
CA ILE A 75 -3.57 6.61 0.46
C ILE A 75 -4.43 6.28 1.69
N TYR A 76 -5.75 6.45 1.61
CA TYR A 76 -6.62 6.29 2.78
C TYR A 76 -7.94 5.57 2.45
N ASP A 77 -8.56 4.95 3.47
CA ASP A 77 -9.92 4.39 3.36
C ASP A 77 -10.90 5.52 3.09
N THR A 78 -11.55 5.51 1.93
CA THR A 78 -12.49 6.55 1.50
C THR A 78 -13.65 6.74 2.48
N ALA A 79 -14.13 5.67 3.08
CA ALA A 79 -15.25 5.70 4.01
C ALA A 79 -14.83 6.09 5.43
N ASN A 80 -13.59 5.77 5.83
CA ASN A 80 -13.09 6.02 7.18
C ASN A 80 -11.61 6.47 7.19
N PRO A 81 -11.28 7.67 6.67
CA PRO A 81 -9.89 8.12 6.51
C PRO A 81 -9.14 8.23 7.84
N GLY A 82 -9.82 8.36 8.98
CA GLY A 82 -9.18 8.38 10.30
C GLY A 82 -8.74 7.01 10.83
N ASP A 83 -9.31 5.92 10.30
CA ASP A 83 -9.05 4.55 10.79
C ASP A 83 -7.98 3.84 9.95
N PHE A 84 -7.78 4.21 8.68
CA PHE A 84 -6.73 3.66 7.82
C PHE A 84 -6.18 4.73 6.87
N TRP A 85 -4.87 4.96 6.92
CA TRP A 85 -4.15 5.80 5.96
C TRP A 85 -2.68 5.42 5.87
N PHE A 86 -2.06 5.68 4.73
CA PHE A 86 -0.64 5.56 4.44
C PHE A 86 -0.15 6.88 3.86
N VAL A 87 1.01 7.36 4.31
CA VAL A 87 1.65 8.56 3.76
C VAL A 87 3.14 8.32 3.56
N THR A 88 3.67 8.79 2.43
CA THR A 88 5.09 8.73 2.11
C THR A 88 5.51 9.87 1.19
N GLU A 89 6.75 10.32 1.34
CA GLU A 89 7.45 11.24 0.43
C GLU A 89 8.25 10.47 -0.64
N VAL A 90 8.30 9.14 -0.53
CA VAL A 90 8.99 8.25 -1.48
C VAL A 90 8.10 8.06 -2.71
N VAL A 91 8.14 9.02 -3.63
CA VAL A 91 7.26 9.05 -4.83
C VAL A 91 8.00 8.91 -6.16
N GLU A 92 9.34 8.90 -6.14
CA GLU A 92 10.15 8.66 -7.33
C GLU A 92 10.31 7.14 -7.54
N ALA A 93 10.16 6.67 -8.78
CA ALA A 93 10.32 5.25 -9.09
C ALA A 93 11.73 4.75 -8.75
N ASN A 94 11.79 3.57 -8.13
CA ASN A 94 12.95 2.91 -7.53
C ASN A 94 13.56 3.64 -6.32
N ALA A 95 12.92 4.68 -5.79
CA ALA A 95 13.36 5.28 -4.54
C ALA A 95 12.89 4.44 -3.35
N SER A 96 13.71 4.39 -2.31
CA SER A 96 13.36 3.79 -1.03
C SER A 96 13.50 4.80 0.10
N GLY A 97 12.71 4.62 1.15
CA GLY A 97 12.72 5.48 2.32
C GLY A 97 11.77 4.97 3.38
N VAL A 98 11.13 5.90 4.09
CA VAL A 98 10.20 5.59 5.17
C VAL A 98 8.85 6.24 4.91
N GLY A 99 7.80 5.56 5.36
CA GLY A 99 6.44 6.07 5.39
C GLY A 99 5.82 5.89 6.76
N ARG A 100 4.57 6.34 6.88
CA ARG A 100 3.74 6.08 8.07
C ARG A 100 2.45 5.41 7.62
N LEU A 101 2.08 4.35 8.33
CA LEU A 101 0.86 3.59 8.10
C LEU A 101 0.03 3.58 9.37
N ASN A 102 -1.19 4.13 9.33
CA ASN A 102 -2.16 4.05 10.40
C ASN A 102 -3.10 2.87 10.17
N ILE A 103 -3.21 1.99 11.17
CA ILE A 103 -4.17 0.87 11.17
C ILE A 103 -4.97 0.94 12.47
N GLY A 104 -6.26 1.25 12.36
CA GLY A 104 -7.18 1.31 13.48
C GLY A 104 -6.81 2.34 14.55
N GLY A 105 -6.09 3.41 14.19
CA GLY A 105 -5.61 4.45 15.10
C GLY A 105 -4.21 4.23 15.65
N THR A 106 -3.53 3.14 15.27
CA THR A 106 -2.12 2.89 15.62
C THR A 106 -1.24 3.23 14.43
N ILE A 107 -0.29 4.14 14.63
CA ILE A 107 0.64 4.57 13.58
C ILE A 107 1.92 3.72 13.66
N HIS A 108 2.28 3.15 12.52
CA HIS A 108 3.48 2.35 12.31
C HIS A 108 4.43 3.08 11.37
N ASN A 109 5.72 3.09 11.71
CA ASN A 109 6.75 3.44 10.73
C ASN A 109 7.00 2.20 9.86
N VAL A 110 7.03 2.42 8.56
CA VAL A 110 7.20 1.36 7.55
C VAL A 110 8.35 1.75 6.62
N ASN A 111 9.08 0.77 6.11
CA ASN A 111 9.98 1.01 4.99
C ASN A 111 9.14 1.02 3.72
N VAL A 112 9.49 1.89 2.78
CA VAL A 112 8.76 2.05 1.53
C VAL A 112 9.74 1.98 0.38
N THR A 113 9.39 1.25 -0.66
CA THR A 113 10.02 1.34 -1.99
C THR A 113 8.94 1.69 -3.00
N CYS A 114 9.12 2.79 -3.75
CA CYS A 114 8.23 3.14 -4.85
C CYS A 114 8.68 2.37 -6.09
N GLN A 115 7.99 1.28 -6.44
CA GLN A 115 8.33 0.48 -7.62
C GLN A 115 7.84 1.13 -8.92
N ARG A 116 6.67 1.79 -8.87
CA ARG A 116 6.11 2.53 -10.00
C ARG A 116 5.54 3.85 -9.51
N THR A 117 5.76 4.89 -10.31
CA THR A 117 5.20 6.21 -10.06
C THR A 117 4.27 6.66 -11.18
N GLY A 118 3.33 7.52 -10.83
CA GLY A 118 2.40 8.21 -11.69
C GLY A 118 2.46 9.71 -11.42
N SER A 119 1.93 10.50 -12.34
CA SER A 119 2.01 11.97 -12.34
C SER A 119 0.70 12.65 -12.72
N ALA A 120 -0.38 11.89 -12.91
CA ALA A 120 -1.69 12.41 -13.24
C ALA A 120 -2.80 11.49 -12.73
N VAL A 121 -4.00 12.05 -12.58
CA VAL A 121 -5.20 11.29 -12.19
C VAL A 121 -5.41 10.09 -13.12
N ASN A 122 -5.74 8.94 -12.53
CA ASN A 122 -5.84 7.60 -13.11
C ASN A 122 -4.52 6.90 -13.48
N GLU A 123 -3.36 7.55 -13.35
CA GLU A 123 -2.08 6.86 -13.47
C GLU A 123 -1.81 6.00 -12.23
N GLU A 124 -1.07 4.91 -12.43
CA GLU A 124 -0.79 3.92 -11.39
C GLU A 124 0.42 4.31 -10.56
N MET A 125 0.33 4.07 -9.26
CA MET A 125 1.48 4.08 -8.36
C MET A 125 1.58 2.72 -7.66
N ARG A 126 2.81 2.25 -7.46
CA ARG A 126 3.09 1.00 -6.77
C ARG A 126 4.13 1.21 -5.67
N PHE A 127 3.82 0.73 -4.48
CA PHE A 127 4.67 0.84 -3.31
C PHE A 127 4.75 -0.49 -2.58
N ASP A 128 5.96 -0.98 -2.35
CA ASP A 128 6.21 -2.06 -1.40
C ASP A 128 6.40 -1.45 -0.03
N VAL A 129 5.74 -2.04 0.96
CA VAL A 129 5.65 -1.54 2.32
C VAL A 129 5.98 -2.67 3.28
N THR A 130 7.11 -2.52 3.99
CA THR A 130 7.58 -3.56 4.91
C THR A 130 7.71 -3.06 6.34
N ALA A 131 7.35 -3.92 7.30
CA ALA A 131 7.55 -3.67 8.72
C ALA A 131 7.57 -4.99 9.52
N ASN A 132 8.51 -5.11 10.47
CA ASN A 132 8.61 -6.26 11.38
C ASN A 132 8.64 -7.64 10.68
N GLY A 133 9.26 -7.72 9.50
CA GLY A 133 9.34 -8.96 8.71
C GLY A 133 8.04 -9.33 7.99
N LEU A 134 7.10 -8.40 7.91
CA LEU A 134 5.89 -8.48 7.11
C LEU A 134 6.04 -7.54 5.90
N GLU A 135 5.48 -7.96 4.78
CA GLU A 135 5.47 -7.23 3.52
C GLU A 135 4.05 -7.13 2.98
N ALA A 136 3.71 -5.97 2.42
CA ALA A 136 2.47 -5.68 1.73
C ALA A 136 2.76 -4.69 0.60
N GLU A 137 1.87 -4.59 -0.36
CA GLU A 137 2.03 -3.69 -1.50
C GLU A 137 0.78 -2.86 -1.72
N PHE A 138 0.96 -1.59 -2.03
CA PHE A 138 -0.08 -0.76 -2.63
C PHE A 138 0.12 -0.75 -4.14
N CYS A 139 -0.92 -1.11 -4.89
CA CYS A 139 -1.00 -0.87 -6.34
C CYS A 139 -2.28 -0.09 -6.60
N VAL A 140 -2.17 1.23 -6.69
CA VAL A 140 -3.33 2.15 -6.65
C VAL A 140 -3.34 3.09 -7.84
N ARG A 141 -4.47 3.74 -8.11
CA ARG A 141 -4.55 4.85 -9.06
C ARG A 141 -4.66 6.17 -8.35
N ILE A 142 -4.02 7.20 -8.89
CA ILE A 142 -4.16 8.57 -8.41
C ILE A 142 -5.61 9.01 -8.62
N ASN A 143 -6.30 9.38 -7.54
CA ASN A 143 -7.66 9.89 -7.58
C ASN A 143 -7.66 11.41 -7.66
N GLU A 144 -6.82 12.06 -6.84
CA GLU A 144 -6.67 13.51 -6.79
C GLU A 144 -5.21 13.92 -6.99
N TYR A 145 -5.01 15.03 -7.71
CA TYR A 145 -3.69 15.60 -7.98
C TYR A 145 -3.68 17.05 -7.52
N HIS A 146 -2.70 17.42 -6.69
CA HIS A 146 -2.58 18.75 -6.07
C HIS A 146 -1.27 19.43 -6.42
#